data_AF-A0A370AN50-F1
#
_entry.id   AF-A0A370AN50-F1
#
_cell.length_a   1.000
_cell.length_b   1.000
_cell.length_c   1.000
_cell.angle_alpha   90.00
_cell.angle_beta   90.00
_cell.angle_gamma   90.00
#
_symmetry.space_group_name_H-M   'P 1'
#
loop_
_entity.id
_entity.type
_entity.pdbx_description
1 polymer ?
#
loop_
_entity_poly.entity_id
_entity_poly.type
_entity_poly.pdbx_seq_one_letter_code
_entity_poly.pdbx_strand_id
1 'polypeptide(L)'
;MKEGNFVIYKAKGEVFDYDFGCKTRDHKLLRTRFEFGGMPFNKVGPTITESCIECGACFKNCTFKAIEEGSPYRVISQRCDDCGTCIVNCPVNAIELSNAL
;
A
#
# COMPACT_ATOMS: atom_id res chain seq x y z
N MET A 1 26.45 -14.69 -24.51
CA MET A 1 25.84 -13.34 -24.38
C MET A 1 26.66 -12.40 -25.23
N LYS A 2 26.03 -11.49 -25.99
CA LYS A 2 26.75 -10.53 -26.84
C LYS A 2 27.36 -9.44 -25.94
N GLU A 3 28.51 -8.88 -26.35
CA GLU A 3 29.07 -7.67 -25.75
C GLU A 3 28.02 -6.54 -25.79
N GLY A 4 27.79 -5.85 -24.66
CA GLY A 4 26.85 -4.73 -24.57
C GLY A 4 25.46 -5.00 -23.97
N ASN A 5 25.19 -6.20 -23.42
CA ASN A 5 23.91 -6.47 -22.75
C ASN A 5 23.87 -5.89 -21.32
N PHE A 6 22.78 -5.20 -20.97
CA PHE A 6 22.45 -4.88 -19.59
C PHE A 6 21.77 -6.07 -18.91
N VAL A 7 22.37 -6.58 -17.83
CA VAL A 7 21.89 -7.76 -17.11
C VAL A 7 21.59 -7.37 -15.66
N ILE A 8 20.33 -7.56 -15.24
CA ILE A 8 19.94 -7.44 -13.84
C ILE A 8 19.92 -8.84 -13.23
N TYR A 9 20.86 -9.13 -12.33
CA TYR A 9 20.98 -10.44 -11.68
C TYR A 9 20.00 -10.64 -10.51
N LYS A 10 19.63 -9.55 -9.85
CA LYS A 10 18.68 -9.54 -8.73
C LYS A 10 18.05 -8.15 -8.63
N ALA A 11 16.75 -8.09 -8.37
CA ALA A 11 16.08 -6.86 -8.01
C ALA A 11 14.81 -7.15 -7.22
N LYS A 12 14.38 -6.15 -6.46
CA LYS A 12 13.02 -6.04 -5.94
C LYS A 12 12.50 -4.67 -6.26
N GLY A 13 11.19 -4.54 -6.39
CA GLY A 13 10.58 -3.27 -6.70
C GLY A 13 9.07 -3.34 -6.70
N GLU A 14 8.48 -2.20 -7.03
CA GLU A 14 7.05 -2.04 -7.06
C GLU A 14 6.66 -1.26 -8.30
N VAL A 15 5.58 -1.70 -8.94
CA VAL A 15 4.96 -1.03 -10.07
C VAL A 15 3.70 -0.35 -9.56
N PHE A 16 3.64 0.97 -9.73
CA PHE A 16 2.48 1.79 -9.36
C PHE A 16 1.68 2.07 -10.64
N ASP A 17 0.61 1.33 -10.83
CA ASP A 17 -0.34 1.54 -11.93
C ASP A 17 -1.47 2.45 -11.45
N TYR A 18 -1.41 3.72 -11.84
CA TYR A 18 -2.38 4.73 -11.44
C TYR A 18 -3.54 4.84 -12.43
N ASP A 19 -4.76 4.90 -11.88
CA ASP A 19 -5.98 5.30 -12.58
C ASP A 19 -6.70 6.34 -11.70
N PHE A 20 -6.16 7.56 -11.66
CA PHE A 20 -6.69 8.63 -10.80
C PHE A 20 -8.17 8.96 -11.08
N GLY A 21 -8.62 8.72 -12.31
CA GLY A 21 -10.00 8.95 -12.73
C GLY A 21 -10.93 7.76 -12.50
N CYS A 22 -10.42 6.62 -12.00
CA CYS A 22 -11.16 5.37 -11.88
C CYS A 22 -11.90 4.99 -13.17
N LYS A 23 -11.23 5.14 -14.32
CA LYS A 23 -11.80 4.87 -15.66
C LYS A 23 -11.95 3.37 -15.93
N THR A 24 -11.05 2.56 -15.38
CA THR A 24 -10.92 1.11 -15.66
C THR A 24 -11.15 0.24 -14.44
N ARG A 25 -11.14 0.82 -13.24
CA ARG A 25 -11.20 0.12 -11.95
C ARG A 25 -11.85 1.00 -10.88
N ASP A 26 -12.30 0.38 -9.80
CA ASP A 26 -13.01 1.04 -8.69
C ASP A 26 -12.10 1.87 -7.77
N HIS A 27 -10.77 1.81 -7.93
CA HIS A 27 -9.75 2.41 -7.07
C HIS A 27 -8.66 3.14 -7.88
N LYS A 28 -7.79 3.94 -7.24
CA LYS A 28 -6.86 4.81 -7.98
C LYS A 28 -5.47 4.24 -8.23
N LEU A 29 -5.09 3.19 -7.53
CA LEU A 29 -3.75 2.63 -7.59
C LEU A 29 -3.81 1.11 -7.53
N LEU A 30 -3.15 0.44 -8.46
CA LEU A 30 -2.80 -0.97 -8.34
C LEU A 30 -1.29 -1.07 -8.19
N ARG A 31 -0.85 -1.48 -6.99
CA ARG A 31 0.55 -1.63 -6.62
C ARG A 31 0.93 -3.10 -6.68
N THR A 32 1.77 -3.43 -7.65
CA THR A 32 2.31 -4.79 -7.86
C THR A 32 3.74 -4.85 -7.39
N ARG A 33 4.08 -5.84 -6.58
CA ARG A 33 5.43 -6.03 -6.03
C ARG A 33 6.12 -7.17 -6.75
N PHE A 34 7.39 -7.02 -7.05
CA PHE A 34 8.20 -8.07 -7.67
C PHE A 34 9.54 -8.22 -6.96
N GLU A 35 10.06 -9.45 -6.98
CA GLU A 35 11.40 -9.78 -6.54
C GLU A 35 11.96 -10.91 -7.40
N PHE A 36 13.25 -10.86 -7.68
CA PHE A 36 13.98 -11.93 -8.34
C PHE A 36 15.45 -11.93 -7.92
N GLY A 37 16.12 -13.06 -8.14
CA GLY A 37 17.53 -13.23 -7.75
C GLY A 37 17.76 -13.26 -6.24
N GLY A 38 16.77 -13.77 -5.47
CA GLY A 38 16.88 -13.99 -4.02
C GLY A 38 16.82 -12.71 -3.16
N MET A 39 16.27 -11.61 -3.69
CA MET A 39 16.02 -10.41 -2.89
C MET A 39 14.86 -10.63 -1.90
N PRO A 40 14.91 -10.05 -0.69
CA PRO A 40 13.85 -10.18 0.30
C PRO A 40 12.71 -9.18 0.07
N PHE A 41 11.49 -9.60 0.36
CA PHE A 41 10.27 -8.79 0.27
C PHE A 41 10.11 -7.81 1.44
N ASN A 42 9.68 -6.58 1.17
CA ASN A 42 9.30 -5.62 2.21
C ASN A 42 7.77 -5.56 2.31
N LYS A 43 7.23 -5.85 3.50
CA LYS A 43 5.82 -5.54 3.79
C LYS A 43 5.72 -4.03 4.01
N VAL A 44 4.97 -3.36 3.15
CA VAL A 44 4.85 -1.90 3.13
C VAL A 44 3.38 -1.49 3.23
N GLY A 45 3.16 -0.31 3.81
CA GLY A 45 1.86 0.30 4.03
C GLY A 45 1.37 0.25 5.48
N PRO A 46 0.55 1.23 5.89
CA PRO A 46 0.06 1.30 7.25
C PRO A 46 -0.78 0.07 7.63
N THR A 47 -0.70 -0.35 8.89
CA THR A 47 -1.52 -1.40 9.47
C THR A 47 -2.46 -0.78 10.49
N ILE A 48 -3.76 -1.07 10.38
CA ILE A 48 -4.74 -0.69 11.39
C ILE A 48 -4.72 -1.78 12.47
N THR A 49 -4.58 -1.37 13.73
CA THR A 49 -4.45 -2.28 14.88
C THR A 49 -5.80 -2.59 15.52
N GLU A 50 -5.79 -3.49 16.50
CA GLU A 50 -6.96 -3.85 17.32
C GLU A 50 -7.48 -2.67 18.17
N SER A 51 -6.74 -1.56 18.28
CA SER A 51 -7.24 -0.34 18.94
C SER A 51 -8.26 0.43 18.09
N CYS A 52 -8.58 -0.06 16.89
CA CYS A 52 -9.59 0.55 16.02
C CYS A 52 -10.97 0.57 16.69
N ILE A 53 -11.59 1.74 16.75
CA ILE A 53 -12.97 1.92 17.24
C ILE A 53 -14.00 2.02 16.11
N GLU A 54 -13.64 1.58 14.90
CA GLU A 54 -14.55 1.47 13.75
C GLU A 54 -15.26 2.78 13.32
N CYS A 55 -14.71 3.94 13.68
CA CYS A 55 -15.32 5.26 13.41
C CYS A 55 -15.44 5.63 11.92
N GLY A 56 -14.78 4.89 11.01
CA GLY A 56 -14.80 5.13 9.57
C GLY A 56 -14.02 6.37 9.08
N ALA A 57 -13.29 7.07 9.95
CA ALA A 57 -12.53 8.27 9.56
C ALA A 57 -11.45 7.98 8.50
N CYS A 58 -10.71 6.87 8.65
CA CYS A 58 -9.70 6.46 7.67
C CYS A 58 -10.32 6.09 6.31
N PHE A 59 -11.48 5.41 6.33
CA PHE A 59 -12.21 5.00 5.13
C PHE A 59 -12.71 6.20 4.32
N LYS A 60 -13.38 7.16 4.99
CA LYS A 60 -13.92 8.37 4.35
C LYS A 60 -12.83 9.26 3.74
N ASN A 61 -11.68 9.36 4.41
CA ASN A 61 -10.59 10.24 3.97
C ASN A 61 -9.63 9.61 2.96
N CYS A 62 -9.70 8.29 2.72
CA CYS A 62 -8.80 7.63 1.78
C CYS A 62 -9.20 7.91 0.32
N THR A 63 -8.57 8.91 -0.30
CA THR A 63 -8.83 9.29 -1.70
C THR A 63 -8.47 8.20 -2.72
N PHE A 64 -7.64 7.24 -2.33
CA PHE A 64 -7.24 6.07 -3.12
C PHE A 64 -8.18 4.87 -2.99
N LYS A 65 -9.15 4.92 -2.07
CA LYS A 65 -10.08 3.82 -1.75
C LYS A 65 -9.33 2.54 -1.35
N ALA A 66 -8.31 2.73 -0.51
CA ALA A 66 -7.41 1.68 -0.03
C ALA A 66 -7.78 1.14 1.34
N ILE A 67 -8.94 1.51 1.89
CA ILE A 67 -9.43 1.04 3.18
C ILE A 67 -10.69 0.22 2.93
N GLU A 68 -10.79 -0.94 3.57
CA GLU A 68 -12.04 -1.71 3.66
C GLU A 68 -12.58 -1.68 5.09
N GLU A 69 -13.91 -1.69 5.20
CA GLU A 69 -14.62 -1.82 6.46
C GLU A 69 -14.42 -3.22 7.07
N GLY A 70 -14.38 -3.30 8.40
CA GLY A 70 -14.16 -4.53 9.15
C GLY A 70 -13.99 -4.25 10.64
N SER A 71 -13.74 -5.31 11.42
CA SER A 71 -13.44 -5.27 12.86
C SER A 71 -12.07 -5.92 13.11
N PRO A 72 -10.95 -5.18 13.07
CA PRO A 72 -10.83 -3.75 12.73
C PRO A 72 -10.94 -3.49 11.22
N TYR A 73 -11.04 -2.21 10.83
CA TYR A 73 -10.88 -1.78 9.43
C TYR A 73 -9.51 -2.24 8.89
N ARG A 74 -9.37 -2.43 7.58
CA ARG A 74 -8.11 -2.94 6.99
C ARG A 74 -7.62 -2.06 5.84
N VAL A 75 -6.30 -1.99 5.68
CA VAL A 75 -5.65 -1.34 4.54
C VAL A 75 -5.41 -2.37 3.45
N ILE A 76 -5.98 -2.14 2.26
CA ILE A 76 -5.66 -2.87 1.05
C ILE A 76 -4.33 -2.35 0.52
N SER A 77 -3.22 -3.01 0.90
CA SER A 77 -1.85 -2.55 0.60
C SER A 77 -1.55 -2.36 -0.90
N GLN A 78 -2.30 -3.02 -1.78
CA GLN A 78 -2.19 -2.87 -3.24
C GLN A 78 -2.82 -1.57 -3.73
N ARG A 79 -3.70 -0.95 -2.95
CA ARG A 79 -4.39 0.30 -3.30
C ARG A 79 -3.81 1.53 -2.60
N CYS A 80 -2.93 1.33 -1.63
CA CYS A 80 -2.38 2.38 -0.78
C CYS A 80 -1.14 3.02 -1.40
N ASP A 81 -1.12 4.34 -1.44
CA ASP A 81 -0.02 5.19 -1.93
C ASP A 81 0.91 5.67 -0.79
N ASP A 82 0.69 5.21 0.44
CA ASP A 82 1.45 5.58 1.63
C ASP A 82 1.41 7.08 1.98
N CYS A 83 0.34 7.80 1.60
CA CYS A 83 0.19 9.25 1.89
C CYS A 83 0.03 9.62 3.37
N GLY A 84 -0.24 8.67 4.27
CA GLY A 84 -0.37 8.91 5.71
C GLY A 84 -1.65 9.61 6.17
N THR A 85 -2.59 9.95 5.27
CA THR A 85 -3.86 10.64 5.62
C THR A 85 -4.67 9.88 6.67
N CYS A 86 -4.68 8.54 6.62
CA CYS A 86 -5.40 7.71 7.58
C CYS A 86 -4.80 7.82 9.00
N ILE A 87 -3.48 7.93 9.12
CA ILE A 87 -2.75 8.01 10.40
C ILE A 87 -3.11 9.32 11.09
N VAL A 88 -3.00 10.44 10.38
CA VAL A 88 -3.28 11.79 10.92
C VAL A 88 -4.73 11.93 11.39
N ASN A 89 -5.67 11.29 10.68
CA ASN A 89 -7.10 11.41 10.98
C ASN A 89 -7.63 10.35 11.95
N CYS A 90 -6.79 9.45 12.47
CA CYS A 90 -7.24 8.43 13.41
C CYS A 90 -7.39 9.04 14.82
N PRO A 91 -8.60 9.14 15.39
CA PRO A 91 -8.80 9.80 16.68
C PRO A 91 -8.22 9.03 17.87
N VAL A 92 -7.90 7.75 17.67
CA VAL A 92 -7.39 6.83 18.70
C VAL A 92 -5.98 6.33 18.39
N ASN A 93 -5.31 6.91 17.38
CA ASN A 93 -3.95 6.53 16.96
C ASN A 93 -3.77 5.01 16.69
N ALA A 94 -4.81 4.34 16.18
CA ALA A 94 -4.82 2.90 15.94
C ALA A 94 -4.17 2.48 14.60
N ILE A 95 -3.27 3.29 14.04
CA ILE A 95 -2.64 3.00 12.74
C ILE A 95 -1.13 3.13 12.86
N GLU A 96 -0.44 2.03 12.62
CA GLU A 96 1.02 1.92 12.67
C GLU A 96 1.61 1.91 11.26
N LEU A 97 2.75 2.58 11.06
CA LEU A 97 3.53 2.43 9.84
C LEU A 97 4.24 1.08 9.88
N SER A 98 4.15 0.30 8.79
CA SER A 98 5.00 -0.88 8.68
C SER A 98 6.45 -0.43 8.56
N ASN A 99 7.28 -0.86 9.52
CA ASN A 99 8.71 -0.62 9.49
C ASN A 99 9.32 -1.39 8.32
N ALA A 100 9.76 -0.66 7.30
CA ALA A 100 10.73 -1.15 6.35
C ALA A 100 12.10 -1.17 7.06
N LEU A 101 12.48 -2.32 7.62
CA LEU A 101 13.86 -2.62 7.99
C LEU A 101 14.52 -3.39 6.84
#